data_AF-A0A231GV22-F1
#
_entry.id   AF-A0A231GV22-F1
#
_cell.length_a   1.000
_cell.length_b   1.000
_cell.length_c   1.000
_cell.angle_alpha   90.00
_cell.angle_beta   90.00
_cell.angle_gamma   90.00
#
_symmetry.space_group_name_H-M   'P 1'
#
loop_
_entity.id
_entity.type
_entity.pdbx_description
1 polymer ?
#
loop_
_entity_poly.entity_id
_entity_poly.type
_entity_poly.pdbx_seq_one_letter_code
_entity_poly.pdbx_strand_id
1 'polypeptide(L)' 'MEGQDIHSSDWAEQDLLTRELAVQRLNQEEASTKAELHRERSQPNSDPDAIKLLEQRLRALAASRKNILELR' A
#
# COMPACT_ATOMS: atom_id res chain seq x y z
N MET A 1 -4.14 -34.26 -24.34
CA MET A 1 -4.25 -33.28 -23.24
C MET A 1 -2.84 -33.00 -22.78
N GLU A 2 -2.19 -32.02 -23.41
CA GLU A 2 -0.90 -31.53 -22.95
C GLU A 2 -1.15 -30.68 -21.71
N GLY A 3 -0.78 -31.21 -20.54
CA GLY A 3 -0.61 -30.39 -19.35
C GLY A 3 0.55 -29.44 -19.65
N GLN A 4 0.23 -28.18 -19.88
CA GLN A 4 1.26 -27.14 -19.98
C GLN A 4 1.92 -27.04 -18.61
N ASP A 5 3.13 -27.57 -18.50
CA ASP A 5 4.03 -27.29 -17.39
C ASP A 5 4.21 -25.78 -17.34
N ILE A 6 3.59 -25.17 -16.35
CA ILE A 6 3.71 -23.74 -16.06
C ILE A 6 5.16 -23.57 -15.64
N HIS A 7 6.00 -23.04 -16.54
CA HIS A 7 7.43 -22.93 -16.32
C HIS A 7 7.68 -22.15 -15.02
N SER A 8 8.63 -22.60 -14.21
CA SER A 8 8.94 -21.97 -12.91
C SER A 8 9.29 -20.48 -13.01
N SER A 9 9.64 -19.98 -14.22
CA SER A 9 9.83 -18.57 -14.55
C SER A 9 8.53 -17.77 -14.51
N ASP A 10 7.43 -18.36 -14.98
CA ASP A 10 6.15 -17.66 -15.16
C ASP A 10 5.52 -17.32 -13.80
N TRP A 11 5.77 -18.17 -12.80
CA TRP A 11 5.38 -17.94 -11.41
C TRP A 11 6.18 -16.81 -10.75
N ALA A 12 7.48 -16.72 -11.01
CA ALA A 12 8.33 -15.66 -10.47
C ALA A 12 7.98 -14.28 -11.06
N GLU A 13 7.69 -14.24 -12.37
CA GLU A 13 7.21 -13.02 -13.04
C GLU A 13 5.82 -12.59 -12.54
N GLN A 14 4.90 -13.54 -12.34
CA GLN A 14 3.58 -13.25 -11.78
C GLN A 14 3.65 -12.72 -10.34
N ASP A 15 4.54 -13.27 -9.50
CA ASP A 15 4.76 -12.79 -8.13
C ASP A 15 5.35 -11.37 -8.14
N LEU A 16 6.31 -11.09 -9.02
CA LEU A 16 6.86 -9.75 -9.22
C LEU A 16 5.78 -8.74 -9.63
N LEU A 17 4.95 -9.08 -10.63
CA LEU A 17 3.85 -8.23 -11.09
C LEU A 17 2.81 -7.99 -9.99
N THR A 18 2.49 -9.02 -9.20
CA THR A 18 1.55 -8.93 -8.09
C THR A 18 2.09 -8.03 -6.98
N ARG A 19 3.39 -8.15 -6.70
CA ARG A 19 4.11 -7.32 -5.72
C ARG A 19 4.17 -5.86 -6.16
N GLU A 20 4.49 -5.59 -7.41
CA GLU A 20 4.49 -4.23 -7.97
C GLU A 20 3.12 -3.58 -7.90
N LEU A 21 2.07 -4.32 -8.27
CA LEU A 21 0.68 -3.86 -8.15
C LEU A 21 0.31 -3.57 -6.69
N ALA A 22 0.72 -4.41 -5.74
CA ALA A 22 0.48 -4.18 -4.32
C ALA A 22 1.19 -2.90 -3.82
N VAL A 23 2.44 -2.67 -4.24
CA VAL A 23 3.18 -1.44 -3.92
C VAL A 23 2.50 -0.21 -4.53
N GLN A 24 2.05 -0.28 -5.78
CA GLN A 24 1.33 0.82 -6.43
C GLN A 24 0.05 1.18 -5.68
N ARG A 25 -0.76 0.19 -5.28
CA ARG A 25 -1.98 0.39 -4.49
C ARG A 25 -1.67 1.05 -3.14
N LEU A 26 -0.64 0.58 -2.44
CA LEU A 26 -0.22 1.18 -1.17
C LEU A 26 0.24 2.63 -1.34
N ASN A 27 0.95 2.96 -2.43
CA ASN A 27 1.36 4.33 -2.71
C ASN A 27 0.17 5.25 -2.99
N GLN A 28 -0.83 4.77 -3.74
CA GLN A 28 -2.05 5.52 -4.01
C GLN A 28 -2.85 5.77 -2.73
N GLU A 29 -2.96 4.76 -1.88
CA GLU A 29 -3.64 4.84 -0.59
C GLU A 29 -2.92 5.80 0.38
N GLU A 30 -1.58 5.78 0.40
CA GLU A 30 -0.78 6.72 1.18
C GLU A 30 -0.98 8.16 0.70
N ALA A 31 -0.99 8.39 -0.62
CA ALA A 31 -1.22 9.73 -1.18
C ALA A 31 -2.62 10.25 -0.83
N SER A 32 -3.65 9.41 -0.95
CA SER A 32 -5.03 9.75 -0.56
C SER A 32 -5.12 10.10 0.92
N THR A 33 -4.55 9.25 1.79
CA THR A 33 -4.56 9.47 3.24
C THR A 33 -3.80 10.73 3.64
N LYS A 34 -2.68 11.05 2.97
CA LYS A 34 -1.95 12.32 3.18
C LYS A 34 -2.78 13.54 2.81
N ALA A 35 -3.48 13.49 1.67
CA ALA A 35 -4.36 14.56 1.24
C ALA A 35 -5.52 14.76 2.23
N GLU A 36 -6.10 13.67 2.73
CA GLU A 36 -7.14 13.71 3.75
C GLU A 36 -6.64 14.30 5.07
N LEU A 37 -5.47 13.87 5.55
CA LEU A 37 -4.84 14.44 6.74
C LEU A 37 -4.56 15.94 6.60
N HIS A 38 -4.09 16.37 5.43
CA HIS A 38 -3.86 17.79 5.16
C HIS A 38 -5.15 18.60 5.17
N ARG A 39 -6.22 18.08 4.53
CA ARG A 39 -7.54 18.71 4.56
C ARG A 39 -8.07 18.82 5.98
N GLU A 40 -8.01 17.74 6.74
CA GLU A 40 -8.52 17.66 8.11
C GLU A 40 -7.81 18.71 8.99
N ARG A 41 -6.47 18.70 9.01
CA ARG A 41 -5.66 19.68 9.76
C ARG A 41 -5.88 21.15 9.37
N SER A 42 -6.44 21.40 8.19
CA SER A 42 -6.74 22.76 7.72
C SER A 42 -8.12 23.26 8.17
N GLN A 43 -8.93 22.40 8.79
CA GLN A 43 -10.26 22.77 9.28
C GLN A 43 -10.20 23.47 10.65
N PRO A 44 -10.99 24.53 10.89
CA PRO A 44 -11.01 25.25 12.17
C PRO A 44 -11.44 24.41 13.38
N ASN A 45 -12.25 23.38 13.15
CA ASN A 45 -12.80 22.48 14.17
C ASN A 45 -12.36 21.03 13.93
N SER A 46 -11.13 20.84 13.46
CA SER A 46 -10.63 19.52 13.12
C SER A 46 -10.63 18.59 14.33
N ASP A 47 -11.06 17.35 14.13
CA ASP A 47 -11.14 16.34 15.17
C ASP A 47 -9.73 15.76 15.45
N PRO A 48 -9.16 15.95 16.66
CA PRO A 48 -7.86 15.41 17.01
C PRO A 48 -7.77 13.89 16.89
N ASP A 49 -8.88 13.17 17.14
CA ASP A 49 -8.92 11.71 17.03
C ASP A 49 -8.91 11.27 15.56
N ALA A 50 -9.59 12.00 14.68
CA ALA A 50 -9.54 11.76 13.23
C ALA A 50 -8.11 11.99 12.68
N ILE A 51 -7.44 13.07 13.09
CA ILE A 51 -6.04 13.33 12.74
C ILE A 51 -5.14 12.17 13.20
N LYS A 52 -5.29 11.74 14.45
CA LYS A 52 -4.49 10.66 15.03
C LYS A 52 -4.72 9.33 14.30
N LEU A 53 -5.96 9.05 13.91
CA LEU A 53 -6.31 7.86 13.14
C LEU A 53 -5.65 7.88 11.75
N LEU A 54 -5.69 9.01 11.05
CA LEU A 54 -5.05 9.17 9.74
C LEU A 54 -3.52 9.03 9.84
N GLU A 55 -2.90 9.56 10.90
CA GLU A 55 -1.47 9.36 11.17
C GLU A 55 -1.10 7.90 11.48
N GLN A 56 -1.96 7.18 12.22
CA GLN A 56 -1.78 5.75 12.46
C GLN A 56 -1.92 4.95 11.16
N ARG A 57 -2.89 5.28 10.31
CA ARG A 57 -3.07 4.69 8.98
C ARG A 57 -1.83 4.88 8.12
N LEU A 58 -1.25 6.09 8.07
CA LEU A 58 -0.02 6.34 7.33
C LEU A 58 1.16 5.48 7.82
N ARG A 59 1.32 5.33 9.14
CA ARG A 59 2.34 4.44 9.71
C ARG A 59 2.13 2.98 9.32
N ALA A 60 0.88 2.51 9.37
CA ALA A 60 0.54 1.16 8.96
C ALA A 60 0.83 0.92 7.48
N LEU A 61 0.43 1.84 6.59
CA LEU A 61 0.71 1.75 5.14
C LEU A 61 2.21 1.73 4.85
N ALA A 62 3.00 2.55 5.53
CA ALA A 62 4.45 2.55 5.40
C ALA A 62 5.08 1.22 5.85
N ALA A 63 4.59 0.65 6.96
CA ALA A 63 5.03 -0.66 7.44
C ALA A 63 4.65 -1.79 6.47
N SER A 64 3.43 -1.78 5.94
CA SER A 64 2.98 -2.75 4.93
C SER A 64 3.83 -2.69 3.66
N ARG A 65 4.13 -1.49 3.16
CA ARG A 65 5.01 -1.33 1.99
C ARG A 65 6.41 -1.88 2.28
N LYS A 66 6.97 -1.55 3.45
CA LYS A 66 8.27 -2.05 3.87
C LYS A 66 8.29 -3.59 3.89
N ASN A 67 7.29 -4.23 4.49
CA ASN A 67 7.18 -5.69 4.53
C ASN A 67 7.16 -6.31 3.13
N ILE A 68 6.35 -5.76 2.21
CA ILE A 68 6.31 -6.22 0.82
C ILE A 68 7.67 -6.07 0.15
N LEU A 69 8.41 -4.99 0.42
CA LEU A 69 9.74 -4.75 -0.15
C LEU A 69 10.86 -5.60 0.47
N GLU A 70 10.69 -6.04 1.72
CA GLU A 70 11.68 -6.83 2.47
C GLU A 70 11.53 -8.36 2.34
N LEU A 71 10.39 -8.86 1.83
CA LEU A 71 10.14 -10.29 1.54
C LEU A 71 11.01 -10.87 0.39
N ARG A 72 12.30 -10.50 0.31
CA ARG A 72 13.26 -11.03 -0.67
C ARG A 72 13.90 -12.34 -0.20
#